data_AF-A0A520EZP8-F1
#
_entry.id   AF-A0A520EZP8-F1
#
_cell.length_a   1.000
_cell.length_b   1.000
_cell.length_c   1.000
_cell.angle_alpha   90.00
_cell.angle_beta   90.00
_cell.angle_gamma   90.00
#
_symmetry.space_group_name_H-M   'P 1'
#
loop_
_entity.id
_entity.type
_entity.pdbx_description
1 polymer ?
#
loop_
_entity_poly.entity_id
_entity_poly.type
_entity_poly.pdbx_seq_one_letter_code
_entity_poly.pdbx_strand_id
1 'polypeptide(L)' 'MVRVALAWLPYGGVPADELLVHFGLTDDQFVAALWQIMADGDCAPEDARNIAEHYPRSTNA' A
#
# COMPACT_ATOMS: atom_id res chain seq x y z
N MET A 1 -0.72 5.96 4.95
CA MET A 1 -0.56 5.12 3.74
C MET A 1 -1.86 4.42 3.35
N VAL A 2 -2.53 3.73 4.27
CA VAL A 2 -3.79 3.00 4.03
C VAL A 2 -4.80 3.80 3.19
N ARG A 3 -5.15 5.00 3.63
CA ARG A 3 -6.13 5.85 2.91
C ARG A 3 -5.68 6.37 1.54
N VAL A 4 -4.37 6.43 1.27
CA VAL A 4 -3.86 6.69 -0.09
C VAL A 4 -4.02 5.43 -0.94
N ALA A 5 -3.65 4.26 -0.42
CA ALA A 5 -3.86 3.00 -1.13
C ALA A 5 -5.36 2.74 -1.44
N LEU A 6 -6.26 3.06 -0.50
CA LEU A 6 -7.71 2.99 -0.69
C LEU A 6 -8.23 3.98 -1.73
N ALA A 7 -7.69 5.20 -1.79
CA ALA A 7 -8.06 6.17 -2.82
C ALA A 7 -7.63 5.72 -4.23
N TRP A 8 -6.53 4.96 -4.31
CA TRP A 8 -5.95 4.49 -5.56
C TRP A 8 -6.36 3.07 -5.98
N LEU A 9 -6.99 2.31 -5.09
CA LEU A 9 -7.60 1.00 -5.35
C LEU A 9 -8.48 0.95 -6.61
N PRO A 10 -9.43 1.90 -6.84
CA PRO A 10 -10.23 1.89 -8.08
C PRO A 10 -9.42 2.19 -9.34
N TYR A 11 -8.21 2.73 -9.21
CA TYR A 11 -7.30 3.03 -10.33
C TYR A 11 -6.25 1.94 -10.54
N GLY A 12 -6.28 0.86 -9.75
CA GLY A 12 -5.32 -0.25 -9.83
C GLY A 12 -4.07 -0.09 -8.97
N GLY A 13 -4.01 0.94 -8.14
CA GLY A 13 -2.90 1.23 -7.23
C GLY A 13 -2.17 2.53 -7.55
N VAL A 14 -1.33 2.99 -6.62
CA VAL A 14 -0.51 4.19 -6.76
C VAL A 14 0.71 3.82 -7.61
N PRO A 15 0.98 4.55 -8.70
CA PRO A 15 2.18 4.31 -9.48
C PRO A 15 3.44 4.66 -8.68
N ALA A 16 4.48 3.83 -8.82
CA ALA A 16 5.77 4.02 -8.14
C ALA A 16 6.42 5.38 -8.43
N ASP A 17 6.20 5.94 -9.61
CA ASP A 17 6.70 7.25 -10.01
C ASP A 17 6.06 8.38 -9.20
N GLU A 18 4.76 8.34 -8.96
CA GLU A 18 4.08 9.32 -8.09
C GLU A 18 4.47 9.15 -6.62
N LEU A 19 4.62 7.91 -6.14
CA LEU A 19 5.11 7.66 -4.78
C LEU A 19 6.48 8.29 -4.57
N LEU A 20 7.36 8.18 -5.56
CA LEU A 20 8.70 8.75 -5.48
C LEU A 20 8.68 10.27 -5.63
N VAL A 21 7.89 10.82 -6.56
CA VAL A 21 7.83 12.26 -6.84
C VAL A 21 7.11 13.03 -5.73
N HIS A 22 5.98 12.53 -5.24
CA HIS A 22 5.15 13.22 -4.24
C HIS A 22 5.57 12.89 -2.81
N PHE A 23 5.99 11.65 -2.54
CA PHE A 23 6.25 11.16 -1.19
C PHE A 23 7.71 10.76 -0.95
N GLY A 24 8.56 10.71 -1.99
CA GLY A 24 9.94 10.24 -1.86
C GLY A 24 10.06 8.76 -1.53
N LEU A 25 8.98 7.98 -1.76
CA LEU A 25 8.91 6.58 -1.40
C LEU A 25 9.00 5.71 -2.65
N THR A 26 9.73 4.61 -2.54
CA THR A 26 9.64 3.53 -3.52
C THR A 26 8.41 2.68 -3.24
N ASP A 27 7.92 1.99 -4.27
CA ASP A 27 6.80 1.05 -4.16
C ASP A 27 6.97 0.07 -2.99
N ASP A 28 8.17 -0.50 -2.86
CA ASP A 28 8.52 -1.44 -1.79
C ASP A 28 8.41 -0.82 -0.38
N GLN A 29 8.88 0.43 -0.21
CA GLN A 29 8.75 1.13 1.07
C GLN A 29 7.29 1.52 1.38
N PHE A 30 6.50 1.83 0.36
CA PHE A 30 5.08 2.10 0.51
C PHE A 30 4.31 0.84 0.93
N VAL A 31 4.59 -0.30 0.29
CA VAL A 31 4.05 -1.61 0.65
C VAL A 31 4.48 -2.01 2.07
N ALA A 32 5.75 -1.84 2.43
CA ALA A 32 6.24 -2.11 3.78
C ALA A 32 5.51 -1.26 4.84
N ALA A 33 5.30 0.03 4.56
CA ALA A 33 4.56 0.93 5.45
C ALA A 33 3.06 0.55 5.55
N LEU A 34 2.42 0.11 4.45
CA LEU A 34 1.06 -0.42 4.47
C LEU A 34 0.96 -1.64 5.37
N TRP A 35 1.91 -2.56 5.28
CA TRP A 35 1.93 -3.77 6.09
C TRP A 35 2.27 -3.53 7.55
N GLN A 36 3.09 -2.53 7.86
CA GLN A 36 3.30 -2.07 9.23
C GLN A 36 2.00 -1.55 9.86
N ILE A 37 1.23 -0.72 9.14
CA ILE A 37 -0.05 -0.19 9.63
C ILE A 37 -1.09 -1.31 9.79
N MET A 38 -1.15 -2.25 8.84
CA MET A 38 -2.01 -3.44 8.97
C MET A 38 -1.61 -4.31 10.16
N ALA A 39 -0.32 -4.43 10.47
CA ALA A 39 0.17 -5.18 11.62
C ALA A 39 -0.10 -4.47 12.96
N ASP A 40 -0.14 -3.13 12.97
CA ASP A 40 -0.47 -2.33 14.15
C ASP A 40 -1.96 -2.43 14.53
N GLY A 41 -2.81 -2.88 13.61
CA GLY A 41 -4.25 -3.07 13.84
C GLY A 41 -5.08 -1.79 13.66
N ASP A 42 -4.48 -0.72 13.16
CA ASP A 42 -5.13 0.57 12.87
C ASP A 42 -5.94 0.55 11.55
N CYS A 43 -6.15 -0.63 10.95
CA CYS A 43 -6.82 -0.80 9.67
C CYS A 43 -7.97 -1.79 9.77
N ALA A 44 -9.12 -1.47 9.18
CA ALA A 44 -10.24 -2.39 9.12
C ALA A 44 -9.83 -3.66 8.34
N PRO A 45 -10.31 -4.84 8.74
CA PRO A 45 -9.93 -6.11 8.10
C PRO A 45 -10.38 -6.19 6.63
N GLU A 46 -11.46 -5.50 6.26
CA GLU A 46 -11.92 -5.37 4.88
C GLU A 46 -10.96 -4.54 4.01
N ASP A 47 -10.49 -3.41 4.54
CA ASP A 47 -9.50 -2.55 3.87
C ASP A 47 -8.16 -3.26 3.75
N ALA A 48 -7.73 -3.93 4.82
CA ALA A 48 -6.49 -4.69 4.84
C ALA A 48 -6.49 -5.80 3.78
N ARG A 49 -7.63 -6.47 3.58
CA ARG A 49 -7.80 -7.49 2.55
C ARG A 49 -7.73 -6.88 1.14
N ASN A 50 -8.49 -5.81 0.87
CA ASN A 50 -8.46 -5.13 -0.43
C ASN A 50 -7.05 -4.63 -0.78
N ILE A 51 -6.33 -4.10 0.20
CA ILE A 51 -4.95 -3.66 0.04
C ILE A 51 -4.03 -4.85 -0.22
N ALA A 52 -4.16 -5.95 0.51
CA ALA A 52 -3.32 -7.14 0.30
C ALA A 52 -3.56 -7.82 -1.06
N GLU A 53 -4.77 -7.72 -1.62
CA GLU A 53 -5.09 -8.24 -2.96
C GLU A 53 -4.45 -7.39 -4.07
N HIS A 54 -4.39 -6.06 -3.92
CA HIS A 54 -3.82 -5.15 -4.92
C HIS A 54 -2.32 -4.87 -4.74
N TYR A 55 -1.84 -4.95 -3.50
CA TYR A 55 -0.44 -4.77 -3.12
C TYR A 55 0.05 -6.03 -2.42
N PRO A 56 0.29 -7.11 -3.17
CA PRO A 56 0.92 -8.29 -2.61
C PRO A 56 2.26 -7.87 -2.00
N ARG A 57 2.60 -8.42 -0.83
CA ARG A 57 3.99 -8.39 -0.37
C ARG A 57 4.78 -9.09 -1.47
N SER A 58 5.46 -8.34 -2.32
CA SER A 58 6.44 -8.91 -3.24
C SER A 58 7.48 -9.61 -2.37
N THR A 59 7.28 -10.90 -2.14
CA THR A 59 8.35 -11.78 -1.68
C THR A 59 9.20 -11.96 -2.92
N ASN A 60 10.16 -11.06 -3.10
CA ASN A 60 11.19 -11.28 -4.10
C ASN A 60 12.06 -12.43 -3.56
N ALA A 61 11.92 -13.59 -4.17
CA ALA A 61 12.86 -14.70 -4.10
C ALA A 61 13.27 -15.03 -5.54
#